data_AF-A9A5P9-F1
#
_entry.id   AF-A9A5P9-F1
#
_cell.length_a   1.000
_cell.length_b   1.000
_cell.length_c   1.000
_cell.angle_alpha   90.00
_cell.angle_beta   90.00
_cell.angle_gamma   90.00
#
_symmetry.space_group_name_H-M   'P 1'
#
loop_
_entity.id
_entity.type
_entity.pdbx_description
1 polymer ?
#
loop_
_entity_poly.entity_id
_entity_poly.type
_entity_poly.pdbx_seq_one_letter_code
_entity_poly.pdbx_strand_id
1 'polypeptide(L)'
;MDEFKIYTPDLSQYLFYITHIDNIPSMLQNGILSHDQIVKQKLEYTSIYDSDIVSSRREKTANGKSLWYFANLYFQPRNPMLYRVTMEKSPDCIAVVAVDKKILTTPNTIITDGNAANGPTHFYPNTEFKTIERQINRITSLQWWTDSNATKRQIMAECLVPERIPPEFIRAIYVSNHTLADEIRNSMSSSISIIPEPSMFFQPVRQIPLTSNLSLVEGDLFFSKMQTLTVSVNCIGVMGKGLASRAKYQFPDVYVHYQDQCKRKTLRMGKPVLYQREAPYHEQIADDPSSLGNKKDTWFLLFATKQHWRDNSDIEGIEQGLKWLLDNYEQKGIESLAIPALGCGLGRLSWEDVGPILCKYLSQMNIPVWIYLPAEKQLSNNLLTKEFLLDS
;
A
#
# COMPACT_ATOMS: atom_id res chain seq x y z
N MET A 1 -17.89 -6.74 -7.23
CA MET A 1 -16.63 -6.30 -6.63
C MET A 1 -16.34 -5.00 -7.33
N ASP A 2 -16.92 -3.91 -6.87
CA ASP A 2 -16.80 -2.63 -7.55
C ASP A 2 -16.43 -1.54 -6.55
N GLU A 3 -15.32 -0.89 -6.91
CA GLU A 3 -14.92 0.49 -6.66
C GLU A 3 -14.56 0.90 -5.23
N PHE A 4 -13.40 0.43 -4.80
CA PHE A 4 -12.44 1.29 -4.07
C PHE A 4 -11.35 1.73 -5.03
N LYS A 5 -11.66 2.70 -5.90
CA LYS A 5 -10.63 3.36 -6.70
C LYS A 5 -10.04 4.47 -5.86
N ILE A 6 -8.96 4.17 -5.13
CA ILE A 6 -7.96 5.21 -4.87
C ILE A 6 -7.52 5.68 -6.25
N TYR A 7 -7.54 6.99 -6.50
CA TYR A 7 -7.10 7.55 -7.76
C TYR A 7 -5.69 7.02 -8.07
N THR A 8 -5.59 6.17 -9.11
CA THR A 8 -4.32 5.75 -9.68
C THR A 8 -4.17 6.46 -11.02
N PRO A 9 -3.09 7.23 -11.24
CA PRO A 9 -2.80 7.77 -12.56
C PRO A 9 -2.74 6.64 -13.61
N ASP A 10 -3.06 6.94 -14.87
CA ASP A 10 -2.93 5.96 -15.95
C ASP A 10 -1.44 5.71 -16.21
N LEU A 11 -0.94 4.69 -15.54
CA LEU A 11 0.45 4.22 -15.58
C LEU A 11 0.65 3.09 -16.61
N SER A 12 -0.38 2.76 -17.40
CA SER A 12 -0.38 1.58 -18.28
C SER A 12 0.65 1.62 -19.40
N GLN A 13 1.14 2.83 -19.74
CA GLN A 13 2.15 3.10 -20.75
C GLN A 13 3.60 2.98 -20.25
N TYR A 14 3.80 2.66 -18.97
CA TYR A 14 5.12 2.56 -18.37
C TYR A 14 5.39 1.18 -17.79
N LEU A 15 6.67 0.89 -17.62
CA LEU A 15 7.23 -0.15 -16.77
C LEU A 15 8.12 0.53 -15.73
N PHE A 16 8.40 -0.14 -14.62
CA PHE A 16 8.95 0.53 -13.45
C PHE A 16 10.19 -0.14 -12.89
N TYR A 17 11.22 0.65 -12.64
CA TYR A 17 12.42 0.23 -11.93
C TYR A 17 12.43 0.83 -10.53
N ILE A 18 12.67 0.02 -9.50
CA ILE A 18 12.73 0.49 -8.11
C ILE A 18 14.20 0.57 -7.73
N THR A 19 14.65 1.70 -7.18
CA THR A 19 16.08 1.96 -6.91
C THR A 19 16.27 2.91 -5.72
N HIS A 20 17.51 3.10 -5.30
CA HIS A 20 17.89 4.15 -4.35
C HIS A 20 18.00 5.49 -5.07
N ILE A 21 17.65 6.60 -4.40
CA ILE A 21 17.72 7.95 -4.98
C ILE A 21 19.12 8.31 -5.51
N ASP A 22 20.18 7.87 -4.81
CA ASP A 22 21.58 8.14 -5.20
C ASP A 22 21.99 7.51 -6.54
N ASN A 23 21.25 6.50 -7.01
CA ASN A 23 21.56 5.85 -8.30
C ASN A 23 21.04 6.65 -9.49
N ILE A 24 20.12 7.61 -9.26
CA ILE A 24 19.43 8.35 -10.31
C ILE A 24 20.39 9.10 -11.25
N PRO A 25 21.41 9.84 -10.79
CA PRO A 25 22.36 10.52 -11.68
C PRO A 25 23.04 9.55 -12.66
N SER A 26 23.52 8.40 -12.17
CA SER A 26 24.15 7.39 -13.02
C SER A 26 23.16 6.79 -14.02
N MET A 27 21.91 6.55 -13.60
CA MET A 27 20.87 6.00 -14.48
C MET A 27 20.48 6.96 -15.60
N LEU A 28 20.44 8.26 -15.34
CA LEU A 28 20.15 9.27 -16.37
C LEU A 28 21.31 9.43 -17.37
N GLN A 29 22.55 9.20 -16.94
CA GLN A 29 23.72 9.27 -17.80
C GLN A 29 23.93 7.97 -18.60
N ASN A 30 23.93 6.84 -17.90
CA ASN A 30 24.36 5.55 -18.42
C ASN A 30 23.19 4.64 -18.79
N GLY A 31 21.98 4.93 -18.32
CA GLY A 31 20.81 4.06 -18.46
C GLY A 31 20.67 3.12 -17.26
N ILE A 32 19.61 2.31 -17.25
CA ILE A 32 19.41 1.31 -16.20
C ILE A 32 20.17 0.05 -16.60
N LEU A 33 21.25 -0.22 -15.89
CA LEU A 33 22.14 -1.35 -16.18
C LEU A 33 21.67 -2.62 -15.46
N SER A 34 21.91 -3.77 -16.08
CA SER A 34 21.82 -5.05 -15.40
C SER A 34 22.94 -5.20 -14.37
N HIS A 35 22.76 -6.08 -13.39
CA HIS A 35 23.77 -6.32 -12.36
C HIS A 35 25.10 -6.78 -12.96
N ASP A 36 25.07 -7.61 -14.00
CA ASP A 36 26.28 -8.02 -14.74
C ASP A 36 27.03 -6.81 -15.31
N GLN A 37 26.32 -5.83 -15.87
CA GLN A 37 26.93 -4.63 -16.44
C GLN A 37 27.53 -3.72 -15.37
N ILE A 38 26.84 -3.55 -14.23
CA ILE A 38 27.35 -2.79 -13.08
C ILE A 38 28.67 -3.39 -12.58
N VAL A 39 28.73 -4.70 -12.40
CA VAL A 39 29.94 -5.41 -11.93
C VAL A 39 31.07 -5.32 -12.97
N LYS A 40 30.77 -5.55 -14.26
CA LYS A 40 31.77 -5.46 -15.34
C LYS A 40 32.39 -4.06 -15.44
N GLN A 41 31.58 -3.03 -15.26
CA GLN A 41 31.99 -1.63 -15.36
C GLN A 41 32.55 -1.08 -14.03
N LYS A 42 32.48 -1.85 -12.94
CA LYS A 42 32.92 -1.45 -11.59
C LYS A 42 32.27 -0.14 -11.13
N LEU A 43 30.98 0.02 -11.44
CA LEU A 43 30.21 1.18 -11.03
C LEU A 43 29.80 1.06 -9.56
N GLU A 44 29.98 2.14 -8.82
CA GLU A 44 29.40 2.25 -7.47
C GLU A 44 27.88 2.42 -7.57
N TYR A 45 27.16 1.77 -6.67
CA TYR A 45 25.72 1.87 -6.57
C TYR A 45 25.26 1.66 -5.13
N THR A 46 24.15 2.29 -4.76
CA THR A 46 23.49 2.08 -3.47
C THR A 46 22.41 1.00 -3.63
N SER A 47 22.55 -0.11 -2.91
CA SER A 47 21.57 -1.21 -2.97
C SER A 47 20.31 -0.91 -2.16
N ILE A 48 19.16 -1.22 -2.75
CA ILE A 48 17.88 -1.34 -2.03
C ILE A 48 17.53 -2.79 -1.68
N TYR A 49 18.31 -3.75 -2.16
CA TYR A 49 18.12 -5.18 -1.97
C TYR A 49 19.07 -5.72 -0.90
N ASP A 50 18.65 -6.78 -0.22
CA ASP A 50 19.55 -7.60 0.59
C ASP A 50 20.42 -8.48 -0.30
N SER A 51 21.59 -8.87 0.22
CA SER A 51 22.54 -9.75 -0.47
C SER A 51 21.90 -11.04 -0.97
N ASP A 52 20.92 -11.55 -0.22
CA ASP A 52 20.33 -12.87 -0.45
C ASP A 52 19.38 -12.86 -1.65
N ILE A 53 18.60 -11.80 -1.83
CA ILE A 53 17.78 -11.56 -3.02
C ILE A 53 18.67 -11.44 -4.26
N VAL A 54 19.78 -10.71 -4.14
CA VAL A 54 20.75 -10.55 -5.23
C VAL A 54 21.39 -11.90 -5.58
N SER A 55 21.72 -12.73 -4.59
CA SER A 55 22.30 -14.06 -4.79
C SER A 55 21.35 -15.05 -5.48
N SER A 56 20.08 -15.13 -5.03
CA SER A 56 19.09 -16.07 -5.59
C SER A 56 18.79 -15.79 -7.07
N ARG A 57 18.84 -14.51 -7.48
CA ARG A 57 18.70 -14.10 -8.88
C ARG A 57 19.90 -14.49 -9.74
N ARG A 58 21.09 -14.69 -9.15
CA ARG A 58 22.27 -15.14 -9.88
C ARG A 58 22.13 -16.58 -10.36
N GLU A 59 21.56 -17.43 -9.52
CA GLU A 59 21.41 -18.88 -9.77
C GLU A 59 20.27 -19.22 -10.73
N LYS A 60 19.24 -18.35 -10.79
CA LYS A 60 18.09 -18.54 -11.68
C LYS A 60 18.38 -18.05 -13.09
N THR A 61 17.83 -18.77 -14.07
CA THR A 61 18.05 -18.47 -15.48
C THR A 61 16.75 -18.26 -16.26
N ALA A 62 16.76 -17.30 -17.18
CA ALA A 62 15.75 -17.09 -18.19
C ALA A 62 16.40 -17.23 -19.58
N ASN A 63 15.90 -18.16 -20.42
CA ASN A 63 16.48 -18.51 -21.72
C ASN A 63 18.01 -18.78 -21.67
N GLY A 64 18.47 -19.52 -20.65
CA GLY A 64 19.89 -19.89 -20.50
C GLY A 64 20.81 -18.74 -20.06
N LYS A 65 20.27 -17.58 -19.70
CA LYS A 65 21.00 -16.46 -19.11
C LYS A 65 20.59 -16.27 -17.65
N SER A 66 21.53 -15.96 -16.77
CA SER A 66 21.24 -15.59 -15.37
C SER A 66 20.30 -14.39 -15.33
N LEU A 67 19.45 -14.25 -14.29
CA LEU A 67 18.65 -13.04 -14.13
C LEU A 67 19.51 -11.77 -13.96
N TRP A 68 20.78 -11.90 -13.53
CA TRP A 68 21.74 -10.78 -13.49
C TRP A 68 22.08 -10.18 -14.85
N TYR A 69 21.87 -10.94 -15.92
CA TYR A 69 22.06 -10.46 -17.28
C TYR A 69 21.03 -9.38 -17.67
N PHE A 70 19.88 -9.37 -17.01
CA PHE A 70 18.76 -8.50 -17.37
C PHE A 70 18.61 -7.31 -16.40
N ALA A 71 18.28 -6.15 -16.94
CA ALA A 71 17.68 -5.06 -16.19
C ALA A 71 16.18 -5.36 -16.01
N ASN A 72 15.73 -5.51 -14.77
CA ASN A 72 14.38 -5.96 -14.45
C ASN A 72 13.42 -4.80 -14.18
N LEU A 73 12.32 -4.75 -14.91
CA LEU A 73 11.25 -3.77 -14.73
C LEU A 73 9.97 -4.46 -14.26
N TYR A 74 9.22 -3.81 -13.38
CA TYR A 74 7.91 -4.28 -12.95
C TYR A 74 6.80 -3.68 -13.79
N PHE A 75 5.72 -4.43 -14.00
CA PHE A 75 4.47 -3.89 -14.57
C PHE A 75 3.66 -3.09 -13.54
N GLN A 76 3.85 -3.36 -12.24
CA GLN A 76 3.22 -2.65 -11.13
C GLN A 76 4.29 -2.34 -10.08
N PRO A 77 4.67 -1.06 -9.85
CA PRO A 77 5.69 -0.71 -8.87
C PRO A 77 5.18 -0.89 -7.43
N ARG A 78 3.87 -0.68 -7.20
CA ARG A 78 3.25 -0.81 -5.89
C ARG A 78 2.95 -2.26 -5.58
N ASN A 79 3.98 -3.02 -5.23
CA ASN A 79 3.97 -4.48 -5.13
C ASN A 79 4.63 -4.97 -3.80
N PRO A 80 4.61 -6.29 -3.51
CA PRO A 80 5.21 -6.87 -2.31
C PRO A 80 6.68 -6.51 -2.08
N MET A 81 7.47 -6.39 -3.15
CA MET A 81 8.89 -6.05 -3.05
C MET A 81 9.06 -4.59 -2.62
N LEU A 82 8.37 -3.64 -3.26
CA LEU A 82 8.41 -2.24 -2.82
C LEU A 82 7.93 -2.09 -1.37
N TYR A 83 6.87 -2.83 -1.01
CA TYR A 83 6.35 -2.81 0.37
C TYR A 83 7.44 -3.20 1.37
N ARG A 84 8.14 -4.32 1.14
CA ARG A 84 9.26 -4.78 1.94
C ARG A 84 10.33 -3.70 2.09
N VAL A 85 10.78 -3.10 0.99
CA VAL A 85 11.82 -2.06 1.02
C VAL A 85 11.37 -0.84 1.84
N THR A 86 10.10 -0.41 1.74
CA THR A 86 9.56 0.70 2.56
C THR A 86 9.40 0.37 4.04
N MET A 87 9.48 -0.91 4.39
CA MET A 87 9.49 -1.38 5.79
C MET A 87 10.89 -1.42 6.38
N GLU A 88 11.93 -1.53 5.55
CA GLU A 88 13.34 -1.64 5.95
C GLU A 88 14.06 -0.30 5.87
N LYS A 89 13.68 0.54 4.89
CA LYS A 89 14.32 1.81 4.58
C LYS A 89 13.30 2.93 4.60
N SER A 90 13.78 4.15 4.82
CA SER A 90 12.94 5.34 4.65
C SER A 90 12.41 5.39 3.22
N PRO A 91 11.11 5.64 2.99
CA PRO A 91 10.58 5.93 1.66
C PRO A 91 11.34 7.03 0.93
N ASP A 92 11.95 7.96 1.68
CA ASP A 92 12.67 9.11 1.12
C ASP A 92 14.02 8.72 0.50
N CYS A 93 14.49 7.50 0.73
CA CYS A 93 15.68 6.95 0.09
C CYS A 93 15.36 6.19 -1.21
N ILE A 94 14.07 6.03 -1.56
CA ILE A 94 13.62 5.17 -2.64
C ILE A 94 13.09 6.02 -3.80
N ALA A 95 13.46 5.66 -5.02
CA ALA A 95 12.89 6.20 -6.24
C ALA A 95 12.28 5.08 -7.09
N VAL A 96 11.21 5.42 -7.80
CA VAL A 96 10.62 4.53 -8.82
C VAL A 96 10.75 5.20 -10.19
N VAL A 97 11.59 4.65 -11.04
CA VAL A 97 11.85 5.18 -12.39
C VAL A 97 10.85 4.58 -13.38
N ALA A 98 10.07 5.45 -14.03
CA ALA A 98 9.18 5.04 -15.10
C ALA A 98 9.92 5.00 -16.44
N VAL A 99 9.77 3.87 -17.11
CA VAL A 99 10.38 3.52 -18.39
C VAL A 99 9.27 3.36 -19.42
N ASP A 100 9.45 3.96 -20.59
CA ASP A 100 8.54 3.84 -21.73
C ASP A 100 8.35 2.37 -22.10
N LYS A 101 7.09 1.90 -22.08
CA LYS A 101 6.73 0.51 -22.34
C LYS A 101 7.09 0.03 -23.75
N LYS A 102 7.46 0.93 -24.67
CA LYS A 102 8.09 0.56 -25.95
C LYS A 102 9.36 -0.27 -25.76
N ILE A 103 10.03 -0.22 -24.60
CA ILE A 103 11.19 -1.08 -24.29
C ILE A 103 10.87 -2.59 -24.40
N LEU A 104 9.58 -2.97 -24.35
CA LEU A 104 9.14 -4.34 -24.61
C LEU A 104 9.58 -4.86 -25.99
N THR A 105 9.76 -3.99 -27.00
CA THR A 105 10.14 -4.41 -28.35
C THR A 105 11.63 -4.72 -28.50
N THR A 106 12.45 -4.47 -27.47
CA THR A 106 13.87 -4.81 -27.47
C THR A 106 14.07 -6.30 -27.73
N PRO A 107 14.96 -6.69 -28.67
CA PRO A 107 15.22 -8.09 -28.96
C PRO A 107 15.65 -8.87 -27.72
N ASN A 108 15.19 -10.12 -27.61
CA ASN A 108 15.48 -11.02 -26.49
C ASN A 108 14.95 -10.56 -25.12
N THR A 109 14.06 -9.56 -25.07
CA THR A 109 13.31 -9.23 -23.86
C THR A 109 12.39 -10.38 -23.47
N ILE A 110 12.34 -10.68 -22.18
CA ILE A 110 11.54 -11.77 -21.61
C ILE A 110 10.50 -11.17 -20.66
N ILE A 111 9.28 -11.66 -20.74
CA ILE A 111 8.17 -11.27 -19.88
C ILE A 111 7.87 -12.42 -18.93
N THR A 112 7.50 -12.09 -17.69
CA THR A 112 7.14 -13.09 -16.68
C THR A 112 5.73 -12.85 -16.14
N ASP A 113 5.04 -13.92 -15.77
CA ASP A 113 3.68 -13.83 -15.18
C ASP A 113 3.68 -13.57 -13.66
N GLY A 114 4.86 -13.32 -13.08
CA GLY A 114 5.09 -13.06 -11.67
C GLY A 114 6.58 -12.85 -11.39
N ASN A 115 6.98 -12.82 -10.11
CA ASN A 115 8.39 -12.67 -9.72
C ASN A 115 9.27 -13.75 -10.38
N ALA A 116 10.24 -13.35 -11.20
CA ALA A 116 11.14 -14.24 -11.94
C ALA A 116 12.02 -15.10 -11.02
N ALA A 117 12.25 -14.63 -9.79
CA ALA A 117 12.96 -15.39 -8.77
C ALA A 117 12.08 -16.46 -8.10
N ASN A 118 10.80 -16.61 -8.46
CA ASN A 118 9.90 -17.61 -7.87
C ASN A 118 9.68 -18.81 -8.81
N GLY A 119 9.64 -20.03 -8.27
CA GLY A 119 9.61 -21.29 -9.05
C GLY A 119 8.40 -21.47 -9.98
N PRO A 120 7.16 -21.15 -9.57
CA PRO A 120 5.96 -21.26 -10.40
C PRO A 120 5.80 -20.15 -11.46
N THR A 121 6.82 -19.32 -11.68
CA THR A 121 6.78 -18.24 -12.66
C THR A 121 7.09 -18.74 -14.06
N HIS A 122 6.21 -18.38 -15.00
CA HIS A 122 6.39 -18.68 -16.42
C HIS A 122 7.08 -17.52 -17.12
N PHE A 123 7.91 -17.86 -18.10
CA PHE A 123 8.69 -16.94 -18.91
C PHE A 123 8.19 -16.99 -20.36
N TYR A 124 7.99 -15.82 -20.95
CA TYR A 124 7.46 -15.65 -22.29
C TYR A 124 8.40 -14.73 -23.09
N PRO A 125 8.65 -15.02 -24.37
CA PRO A 125 9.32 -14.05 -25.24
C PRO A 125 8.44 -12.80 -25.39
N ASN A 126 9.05 -11.63 -25.60
CA ASN A 126 8.33 -10.38 -25.79
C ASN A 126 7.31 -10.41 -26.96
N THR A 127 7.57 -11.21 -28.00
CA THR A 127 6.65 -11.47 -29.13
C THR A 127 5.31 -12.05 -28.69
N GLU A 128 5.27 -12.73 -27.54
CA GLU A 128 4.07 -13.32 -26.97
C GLU A 128 3.38 -12.41 -25.95
N PHE A 129 3.88 -11.20 -25.68
CA PHE A 129 3.28 -10.31 -24.68
C PHE A 129 1.76 -10.12 -24.87
N LYS A 130 1.29 -10.04 -26.13
CA LYS A 130 -0.13 -9.88 -26.46
C LYS A 130 -1.02 -11.03 -25.99
N THR A 131 -0.49 -12.24 -25.81
CA THR A 131 -1.25 -13.40 -25.33
C THR A 131 -1.51 -13.31 -23.82
N ILE A 132 -0.58 -12.74 -23.06
CA ILE A 132 -0.62 -12.64 -21.59
C ILE A 132 -1.00 -11.24 -21.07
N GLU A 133 -1.03 -10.22 -21.95
CA GLU A 133 -1.27 -8.81 -21.57
C GLU A 133 -2.54 -8.63 -20.74
N ARG A 134 -3.65 -9.30 -21.11
CA ARG A 134 -4.91 -9.21 -20.35
C ARG A 134 -4.77 -9.78 -18.93
N GLN A 135 -4.04 -10.88 -18.78
CA GLN A 135 -3.79 -11.49 -17.48
C GLN A 135 -2.92 -10.56 -16.62
N ILE A 136 -1.83 -10.03 -17.18
CA ILE A 136 -0.95 -9.08 -16.49
C ILE A 136 -1.77 -7.87 -16.03
N ASN A 137 -2.51 -7.22 -16.92
CA ASN A 137 -3.31 -6.04 -16.59
C ASN A 137 -4.37 -6.33 -15.50
N ARG A 138 -5.02 -7.51 -15.55
CA ARG A 138 -5.97 -7.93 -14.51
C ARG A 138 -5.30 -8.07 -13.14
N ILE A 139 -4.09 -8.62 -13.10
CA ILE A 139 -3.37 -8.80 -11.83
C ILE A 139 -2.77 -7.48 -11.34
N THR A 140 -2.18 -6.68 -12.22
CA THR A 140 -1.52 -5.43 -11.85
C THR A 140 -2.49 -4.32 -11.47
N SER A 141 -3.77 -4.45 -11.82
CA SER A 141 -4.84 -3.57 -11.33
C SER A 141 -5.33 -3.90 -9.90
N LEU A 142 -4.88 -5.02 -9.32
CA LEU A 142 -5.26 -5.38 -7.95
C LEU A 142 -4.63 -4.41 -6.93
N GLN A 143 -5.45 -3.98 -5.97
CA GLN A 143 -5.00 -3.16 -4.83
C GLN A 143 -4.51 -3.99 -3.64
N TRP A 144 -4.60 -5.31 -3.76
CA TRP A 144 -4.27 -6.28 -2.72
C TRP A 144 -3.81 -7.60 -3.32
N TRP A 145 -3.01 -8.33 -2.55
CA TRP A 145 -2.46 -9.61 -2.92
C TRP A 145 -2.35 -10.54 -1.72
N THR A 146 -2.29 -11.84 -1.99
CA THR A 146 -2.12 -12.90 -0.99
C THR A 146 -1.32 -14.06 -1.58
N ASP A 147 -0.65 -14.82 -0.72
CA ASP A 147 0.02 -16.06 -1.13
C ASP A 147 -0.97 -17.17 -1.51
N SER A 148 -2.10 -17.25 -0.81
CA SER A 148 -3.10 -18.32 -0.96
C SER A 148 -3.71 -18.46 -2.37
N ASN A 149 -3.67 -17.39 -3.18
CA ASN A 149 -4.15 -17.39 -4.56
C ASN A 149 -3.08 -16.98 -5.58
N ALA A 150 -1.80 -17.04 -5.19
CA ALA A 150 -0.63 -16.65 -5.98
C ALA A 150 -0.55 -15.18 -6.44
N THR A 151 -1.52 -14.32 -6.10
CA THR A 151 -1.52 -12.91 -6.55
C THR A 151 -0.31 -12.12 -6.05
N LYS A 152 0.26 -12.50 -4.89
CA LYS A 152 1.50 -11.90 -4.37
C LYS A 152 2.67 -12.09 -5.34
N ARG A 153 2.87 -13.32 -5.83
CA ARG A 153 3.86 -13.61 -6.88
C ARG A 153 3.50 -12.89 -8.18
N GLN A 154 2.24 -12.99 -8.61
CA GLN A 154 1.83 -12.53 -9.94
C GLN A 154 1.84 -11.01 -10.10
N ILE A 155 1.54 -10.25 -9.05
CA ILE A 155 1.58 -8.77 -9.11
C ILE A 155 3.01 -8.24 -9.27
N MET A 156 4.01 -9.05 -8.94
CA MET A 156 5.42 -8.80 -9.21
C MET A 156 5.87 -9.28 -10.60
N ALA A 157 4.96 -9.40 -11.58
CA ALA A 157 5.32 -9.68 -12.96
C ALA A 157 6.40 -8.70 -13.46
N GLU A 158 7.41 -9.26 -14.13
CA GLU A 158 8.60 -8.53 -14.60
C GLU A 158 8.73 -8.54 -16.13
N CYS A 159 9.31 -7.47 -16.66
CA CYS A 159 9.91 -7.35 -17.98
C CYS A 159 11.44 -7.34 -17.81
N LEU A 160 12.10 -8.34 -18.38
CA LEU A 160 13.54 -8.57 -18.26
C LEU A 160 14.22 -8.12 -19.55
N VAL A 161 14.85 -6.95 -19.53
CA VAL A 161 15.51 -6.33 -20.68
C VAL A 161 17.01 -6.70 -20.66
N PRO A 162 17.58 -7.27 -21.72
CA PRO A 162 18.99 -7.63 -21.76
C PRO A 162 19.93 -6.45 -21.51
N GLU A 163 20.88 -6.62 -20.59
CA GLU A 163 22.06 -5.77 -20.33
C GLU A 163 21.78 -4.34 -19.86
N ARG A 164 20.97 -3.57 -20.58
CA ARG A 164 20.79 -2.14 -20.38
C ARG A 164 19.46 -1.67 -20.94
N ILE A 165 18.81 -0.79 -20.19
CA ILE A 165 17.73 0.08 -20.67
C ILE A 165 18.35 1.45 -20.95
N PRO A 166 18.32 1.93 -22.21
CA PRO A 166 18.90 3.22 -22.55
C PRO A 166 18.20 4.41 -21.87
N PRO A 167 18.92 5.51 -21.53
CA PRO A 167 18.36 6.70 -20.88
C PRO A 167 17.15 7.30 -21.59
N GLU A 168 17.09 7.21 -22.92
CA GLU A 168 16.00 7.78 -23.73
C GLU A 168 14.64 7.12 -23.49
N PHE A 169 14.61 5.95 -22.83
CA PHE A 169 13.37 5.31 -22.38
C PHE A 169 12.92 5.79 -21.00
N ILE A 170 13.74 6.52 -20.24
CA ILE A 170 13.36 7.07 -18.94
C ILE A 170 12.40 8.25 -19.16
N ARG A 171 11.23 8.22 -18.52
CA ARG A 171 10.13 9.19 -18.75
C ARG A 171 9.81 10.03 -17.52
N ALA A 172 9.90 9.45 -16.34
CA ALA A 172 9.68 10.15 -15.09
C ALA A 172 10.34 9.41 -13.93
N ILE A 173 10.51 10.09 -12.81
CA ILE A 173 10.97 9.52 -11.55
C ILE A 173 9.93 9.85 -10.49
N TYR A 174 9.36 8.82 -9.88
CA TYR A 174 8.39 8.95 -8.81
C TYR A 174 9.10 8.86 -7.46
N VAL A 175 8.66 9.70 -6.51
CA VAL A 175 9.23 9.79 -5.16
C VAL A 175 8.13 9.90 -4.09
N SER A 176 8.49 9.67 -2.83
CA SER A 176 7.57 9.53 -1.70
C SER A 176 6.80 10.80 -1.37
N ASN A 177 7.37 11.99 -1.56
CA ASN A 177 6.77 13.25 -1.12
C ASN A 177 7.28 14.47 -1.92
N HIS A 178 6.63 15.61 -1.71
CA HIS A 178 6.95 16.87 -2.40
C HIS A 178 8.33 17.43 -2.04
N THR A 179 8.73 17.36 -0.77
CA THR A 179 10.02 17.87 -0.29
C THR A 179 11.17 17.18 -1.01
N LEU A 180 11.16 15.85 -1.07
CA LEU A 180 12.15 15.07 -1.80
C LEU A 180 12.12 15.36 -3.30
N ALA A 181 10.92 15.55 -3.89
CA ALA A 181 10.82 15.92 -5.29
C ALA A 181 11.53 17.26 -5.58
N ASP A 182 11.36 18.25 -4.71
CA ASP A 182 12.00 19.57 -4.84
C ASP A 182 13.52 19.49 -4.61
N GLU A 183 13.99 18.71 -3.64
CA GLU A 183 15.41 18.46 -3.40
C GLU A 183 16.12 17.85 -4.63
N ILE A 184 15.50 16.86 -5.27
CA ILE A 184 16.06 16.23 -6.48
C ILE A 184 16.03 17.21 -7.66
N ARG A 185 14.94 17.96 -7.85
CA ARG A 185 14.86 18.98 -8.91
C ARG A 185 15.92 20.07 -8.76
N ASN A 186 16.24 20.47 -7.53
CA ASN A 186 17.23 21.49 -7.24
C ASN A 186 18.67 20.98 -7.40
N SER A 187 18.92 19.70 -7.11
CA SER A 187 20.26 19.10 -7.20
C SER A 187 20.61 18.60 -8.61
N MET A 188 19.63 18.40 -9.49
CA MET A 188 19.83 17.84 -10.82
C MET A 188 19.34 18.77 -11.93
N SER A 189 20.24 19.20 -12.81
CA SER A 189 19.89 19.85 -14.07
C SER A 189 19.45 18.81 -15.11
N SER A 190 18.26 18.22 -14.94
CA SER A 190 17.69 17.26 -15.87
C SER A 190 16.33 17.73 -16.38
N SER A 191 16.01 17.42 -17.64
CA SER A 191 14.68 17.64 -18.21
C SER A 191 13.66 16.59 -17.77
N ILE A 192 14.06 15.62 -16.94
CA ILE A 192 13.19 14.54 -16.50
C ILE A 192 12.20 15.02 -15.43
N SER A 193 10.94 14.62 -15.56
CA SER A 193 9.91 14.93 -14.57
C SER A 193 10.14 14.13 -13.28
N ILE A 194 10.35 14.84 -12.18
CA ILE A 194 10.28 14.27 -10.83
C ILE A 194 8.84 14.43 -10.31
N ILE A 195 8.18 13.37 -9.90
CA ILE A 195 6.74 13.37 -9.56
C ILE A 195 6.56 12.82 -8.13
N PRO A 196 6.05 13.63 -7.19
CA PRO A 196 5.67 13.12 -5.87
C PRO A 196 4.41 12.25 -5.98
N GLU A 197 4.49 10.99 -5.56
CA GLU A 197 3.39 10.03 -5.60
C GLU A 197 3.39 9.15 -4.33
N PRO A 198 3.04 9.71 -3.16
CA PRO A 198 3.09 8.99 -1.86
C PRO A 198 2.34 7.66 -1.86
N SER A 199 1.23 7.56 -2.60
CA SER A 199 0.40 6.35 -2.63
C SER A 199 1.14 5.13 -3.20
N MET A 200 2.06 5.36 -4.14
CA MET A 200 2.94 4.34 -4.71
C MET A 200 3.89 3.76 -3.66
N PHE A 201 4.29 4.56 -2.68
CA PHE A 201 5.19 4.18 -1.57
C PHE A 201 4.44 3.78 -0.30
N PHE A 202 3.16 3.39 -0.42
CA PHE A 202 2.31 2.99 0.70
C PHE A 202 2.15 4.10 1.76
N GLN A 203 2.38 5.36 1.38
CA GLN A 203 2.17 6.52 2.24
C GLN A 203 0.77 7.10 2.01
N PRO A 204 0.21 7.80 3.02
CA PRO A 204 -0.98 8.59 2.81
C PRO A 204 -0.74 9.68 1.77
N VAL A 205 -1.76 9.96 0.96
CA VAL A 205 -1.75 11.04 -0.04
C VAL A 205 -1.69 12.40 0.66
N ARG A 206 -2.41 12.52 1.77
CA ARG A 206 -2.48 13.75 2.56
C ARG A 206 -2.61 13.40 4.02
N GLN A 207 -1.91 14.16 4.86
CA GLN A 207 -2.08 14.14 6.31
C GLN A 207 -2.30 15.57 6.80
N ILE A 208 -3.33 15.77 7.63
CA ILE A 208 -3.69 17.06 8.22
C ILE A 208 -3.61 16.90 9.74
N PRO A 209 -2.54 17.38 10.40
CA PRO A 209 -2.44 17.36 11.85
C PRO A 209 -3.51 18.27 12.48
N LEU A 210 -4.26 17.76 13.46
CA LEU A 210 -5.24 18.52 14.24
C LEU A 210 -4.73 18.80 15.66
N THR A 211 -4.08 17.82 16.27
CA THR A 211 -3.39 17.92 17.57
C THR A 211 -2.02 17.24 17.49
N SER A 212 -1.30 17.14 18.62
CA SER A 212 -0.04 16.38 18.68
C SER A 212 -0.22 14.90 18.35
N ASN A 213 -1.39 14.34 18.65
CA ASN A 213 -1.66 12.90 18.52
C ASN A 213 -2.71 12.59 17.45
N LEU A 214 -3.53 13.55 17.02
CA LEU A 214 -4.63 13.34 16.08
C LEU A 214 -4.33 13.94 14.71
N SER A 215 -4.48 13.15 13.65
CA SER A 215 -4.43 13.64 12.26
C SER A 215 -5.58 13.10 11.43
N LEU A 216 -6.06 13.90 10.46
CA LEU A 216 -6.87 13.40 9.35
C LEU A 216 -5.94 12.86 8.26
N VAL A 217 -6.37 11.81 7.59
CA VAL A 217 -5.57 11.11 6.59
C VAL A 217 -6.41 10.80 5.34
N GLU A 218 -5.88 11.14 4.17
CA GLU A 218 -6.37 10.63 2.89
C GLU A 218 -5.41 9.52 2.43
N GLY A 219 -5.91 8.29 2.32
CA GLY A 219 -5.08 7.14 1.96
C GLY A 219 -5.76 5.81 2.22
N ASP A 220 -4.97 4.73 2.19
CA ASP A 220 -5.47 3.38 2.43
C ASP A 220 -5.31 2.97 3.90
N LEU A 221 -6.43 2.81 4.59
CA LEU A 221 -6.46 2.43 6.01
C LEU A 221 -5.72 1.11 6.27
N PHE A 222 -5.79 0.13 5.38
CA PHE A 222 -5.14 -1.16 5.63
C PHE A 222 -3.62 -1.05 5.53
N PHE A 223 -3.07 -0.15 4.73
CA PHE A 223 -1.62 0.09 4.70
C PHE A 223 -1.13 1.04 5.79
N SER A 224 -1.98 1.42 6.75
CA SER A 224 -1.54 2.16 7.94
C SER A 224 -0.47 1.39 8.71
N LYS A 225 0.51 2.11 9.26
CA LYS A 225 1.52 1.56 10.19
C LYS A 225 1.06 1.59 11.65
N MET A 226 -0.19 1.99 11.91
CA MET A 226 -0.77 1.96 13.25
C MET A 226 -0.97 0.51 13.71
N GLN A 227 -0.80 0.29 15.01
CA GLN A 227 -0.97 -1.03 15.63
C GLN A 227 -2.41 -1.53 15.46
N THR A 228 -3.42 -0.69 15.69
CA THR A 228 -4.82 -1.10 15.64
C THR A 228 -5.55 -0.47 14.46
N LEU A 229 -6.12 -1.31 13.59
CA LEU A 229 -6.93 -0.90 12.45
C LEU A 229 -8.42 -1.08 12.75
N THR A 230 -9.22 -0.03 12.58
CA THR A 230 -10.65 -0.11 12.84
C THR A 230 -11.42 -0.53 11.59
N VAL A 231 -12.30 -1.51 11.74
CA VAL A 231 -13.22 -1.94 10.68
C VAL A 231 -14.65 -1.64 11.13
N SER A 232 -15.36 -0.81 10.36
CA SER A 232 -16.77 -0.55 10.58
C SER A 232 -17.61 -1.76 10.16
N VAL A 233 -18.42 -2.29 11.07
CA VAL A 233 -19.19 -3.52 10.89
C VAL A 233 -20.64 -3.36 11.32
N ASN A 234 -21.46 -4.38 11.06
CA ASN A 234 -22.80 -4.50 11.63
C ASN A 234 -22.81 -5.54 12.77
N CYS A 235 -23.95 -5.73 13.41
CA CYS A 235 -24.07 -6.67 14.54
C CYS A 235 -24.52 -8.08 14.12
N ILE A 236 -24.76 -8.34 12.82
CA ILE A 236 -25.34 -9.60 12.33
C ILE A 236 -24.37 -10.50 11.56
N GLY A 237 -23.06 -10.22 11.60
CA GLY A 237 -22.06 -11.14 11.07
C GLY A 237 -21.89 -11.09 9.54
N VAL A 238 -22.27 -10.00 8.88
CA VAL A 238 -22.13 -9.83 7.42
C VAL A 238 -21.09 -8.76 7.08
N MET A 239 -20.11 -9.08 6.22
CA MET A 239 -19.18 -8.10 5.63
C MET A 239 -19.32 -8.15 4.09
N GLY A 240 -20.27 -7.39 3.56
CA GLY A 240 -20.71 -7.53 2.15
C GLY A 240 -20.25 -6.43 1.20
N LYS A 241 -20.05 -5.21 1.70
CA LYS A 241 -19.62 -4.05 0.91
C LYS A 241 -18.62 -3.20 1.68
N GLY A 242 -18.01 -2.25 0.99
CA GLY A 242 -17.19 -1.24 1.63
C GLY A 242 -15.91 -1.80 2.27
N LEU A 243 -15.38 -1.06 3.25
CA LEU A 243 -14.18 -1.40 4.02
C LEU A 243 -14.29 -2.79 4.67
N ALA A 244 -15.48 -3.14 5.18
CA ALA A 244 -15.75 -4.44 5.78
C ALA A 244 -15.56 -5.60 4.79
N SER A 245 -16.09 -5.46 3.57
CA SER A 245 -15.92 -6.49 2.52
C SER A 245 -14.45 -6.68 2.19
N ARG A 246 -13.70 -5.58 2.07
CA ARG A 246 -12.25 -5.64 1.86
C ARG A 246 -11.55 -6.33 3.04
N ALA A 247 -11.85 -5.98 4.29
CA ALA A 247 -11.31 -6.67 5.47
C ALA A 247 -11.57 -8.18 5.42
N LYS A 248 -12.78 -8.60 5.02
CA LYS A 248 -13.12 -10.03 4.90
C LYS A 248 -12.25 -10.78 3.89
N TYR A 249 -11.95 -10.18 2.74
CA TYR A 249 -11.11 -10.83 1.72
C TYR A 249 -9.62 -10.77 2.07
N GLN A 250 -9.18 -9.70 2.72
CA GLN A 250 -7.78 -9.49 3.09
C GLN A 250 -7.38 -10.27 4.35
N PHE A 251 -8.28 -10.35 5.33
CA PHE A 251 -8.06 -10.98 6.63
C PHE A 251 -9.22 -11.92 6.96
N PRO A 252 -9.26 -13.13 6.34
CA PRO A 252 -10.33 -14.09 6.57
C PRO A 252 -10.49 -14.46 8.06
N ASP A 253 -9.39 -14.49 8.81
CA ASP A 253 -9.39 -14.76 10.25
C ASP A 253 -10.11 -13.68 11.07
N VAL A 254 -9.96 -12.40 10.70
CA VAL A 254 -10.72 -11.28 11.30
C VAL A 254 -12.22 -11.46 11.06
N TYR A 255 -12.61 -11.92 9.87
CA TYR A 255 -14.01 -12.18 9.55
C TYR A 255 -14.58 -13.34 10.38
N VAL A 256 -13.83 -14.43 10.54
CA VAL A 256 -14.25 -15.57 11.38
C VAL A 256 -14.43 -15.13 12.84
N HIS A 257 -13.47 -14.38 13.39
CA HIS A 257 -13.57 -13.82 14.73
C HIS A 257 -14.81 -12.93 14.88
N TYR A 258 -15.01 -12.00 13.95
CA TYR A 258 -16.19 -11.14 13.91
C TYR A 258 -17.51 -11.92 13.94
N GLN A 259 -17.63 -12.98 13.14
CA GLN A 259 -18.85 -13.80 13.10
C GLN A 259 -19.12 -14.50 14.44
N ASP A 260 -18.09 -14.99 15.12
CA ASP A 260 -18.22 -15.57 16.46
C ASP A 260 -18.70 -14.52 17.48
N GLN A 261 -18.13 -13.31 17.46
CA GLN A 261 -18.55 -12.22 18.35
C GLN A 261 -20.01 -11.79 18.11
N CYS A 262 -20.48 -11.76 16.86
CA CYS A 262 -21.89 -11.54 16.55
C CYS A 262 -22.79 -12.66 17.10
N LYS A 263 -22.41 -13.93 16.91
CA LYS A 263 -23.18 -15.09 17.40
C LYS A 263 -23.30 -15.09 18.93
N ARG A 264 -22.21 -14.76 19.62
CA ARG A 264 -22.17 -14.62 21.09
C ARG A 264 -22.84 -13.35 21.60
N LYS A 265 -23.24 -12.45 20.70
CA LYS A 265 -23.77 -11.12 21.02
C LYS A 265 -22.80 -10.33 21.92
N THR A 266 -21.50 -10.50 21.76
CA THR A 266 -20.49 -9.70 22.47
C THR A 266 -20.24 -8.38 21.76
N LEU A 267 -20.19 -8.42 20.42
CA LEU A 267 -20.21 -7.23 19.57
C LEU A 267 -21.62 -6.65 19.51
N ARG A 268 -21.78 -5.39 19.92
CA ARG A 268 -23.04 -4.63 19.89
C ARG A 268 -22.76 -3.17 19.59
N MET A 269 -23.79 -2.41 19.19
CA MET A 269 -23.70 -0.94 19.15
C MET A 269 -23.21 -0.39 20.49
N GLY A 270 -22.37 0.64 20.43
CA GLY A 270 -21.76 1.24 21.63
C GLY A 270 -20.63 0.43 22.28
N LYS A 271 -20.36 -0.81 21.83
CA LYS A 271 -19.32 -1.66 22.42
C LYS A 271 -18.48 -2.37 21.35
N PRO A 272 -17.40 -1.72 20.89
CA PRO A 272 -16.42 -2.32 20.00
C PRO A 272 -15.77 -3.58 20.58
N VAL A 273 -15.26 -4.45 19.70
CA VAL A 273 -14.50 -5.63 20.10
C VAL A 273 -13.11 -5.59 19.45
N LEU A 274 -12.07 -5.77 20.27
CA LEU A 274 -10.70 -5.86 19.83
C LEU A 274 -10.33 -7.32 19.50
N TYR A 275 -9.70 -7.52 18.36
CA TYR A 275 -9.07 -8.78 17.96
C TYR A 275 -7.56 -8.58 17.83
N GLN A 276 -6.82 -9.20 18.76
CA GLN A 276 -5.36 -9.22 18.76
C GLN A 276 -4.91 -10.38 17.87
N ARG A 277 -4.44 -10.05 16.69
CA ARG A 277 -4.08 -11.04 15.67
C ARG A 277 -2.66 -11.52 15.92
N GLU A 278 -2.46 -12.83 16.00
CA GLU A 278 -1.12 -13.44 16.13
C GLU A 278 -0.39 -13.56 14.78
N ALA A 279 -1.13 -13.49 13.68
CA ALA A 279 -0.57 -13.67 12.35
C ALA A 279 0.15 -12.39 11.87
N PRO A 280 1.44 -12.48 11.49
CA PRO A 280 2.27 -11.32 11.22
C PRO A 280 1.84 -10.63 9.92
N TYR A 281 1.17 -9.49 10.09
CA TYR A 281 0.55 -8.73 8.99
C TYR A 281 1.56 -8.33 7.92
N HIS A 282 2.69 -7.76 8.34
CA HIS A 282 3.71 -7.27 7.42
C HIS A 282 4.38 -8.41 6.62
N GLU A 283 4.54 -9.58 7.23
CA GLU A 283 5.11 -10.76 6.58
C GLU A 283 4.20 -11.30 5.47
N GLN A 284 2.87 -11.22 5.66
CA GLN A 284 1.91 -11.64 4.64
C GLN A 284 1.96 -10.77 3.39
N ILE A 285 2.31 -9.48 3.53
CA ILE A 285 2.29 -8.51 2.44
C ILE A 285 3.63 -8.41 1.73
N ALA A 286 4.74 -8.42 2.47
CA ALA A 286 6.09 -8.25 1.93
C ALA A 286 6.55 -9.47 1.15
N ASP A 287 7.27 -9.24 0.03
CA ASP A 287 8.08 -10.32 -0.58
C ASP A 287 9.14 -10.77 0.42
N ASP A 288 9.50 -12.06 0.46
CA ASP A 288 10.51 -12.66 1.36
C ASP A 288 10.73 -11.89 2.69
N PRO A 289 9.83 -12.04 3.68
CA PRO A 289 9.81 -11.17 4.84
C PRO A 289 10.84 -11.54 5.92
N SER A 290 11.77 -12.47 5.63
CA SER A 290 12.76 -12.98 6.58
C SER A 290 13.59 -11.89 7.25
N SER A 291 13.81 -10.77 6.57
CA SER A 291 14.51 -9.57 7.03
C SER A 291 13.68 -8.64 7.92
N LEU A 292 12.35 -8.78 7.97
CA LEU A 292 11.47 -7.80 8.63
C LEU A 292 11.45 -7.89 10.16
N GLY A 293 11.97 -8.99 10.73
CA GLY A 293 11.99 -9.25 12.18
C GLY A 293 10.59 -9.31 12.81
N ASN A 294 10.54 -9.58 14.13
CA ASN A 294 9.29 -9.55 14.89
C ASN A 294 8.80 -8.10 15.07
N LYS A 295 8.11 -7.55 14.07
CA LYS A 295 7.39 -6.27 14.21
C LYS A 295 6.11 -6.47 15.01
N LYS A 296 5.65 -5.39 15.68
CA LYS A 296 4.43 -5.41 16.49
C LYS A 296 3.23 -5.91 15.68
N ASP A 297 2.41 -6.75 16.31
CA ASP A 297 1.21 -7.30 15.70
C ASP A 297 0.21 -6.22 15.28
N THR A 298 -0.42 -6.41 14.13
CA THR A 298 -1.54 -5.55 13.68
C THR A 298 -2.85 -6.09 14.21
N TRP A 299 -3.52 -5.30 15.05
CA TRP A 299 -4.79 -5.63 15.67
C TRP A 299 -5.96 -5.03 14.91
N PHE A 300 -7.16 -5.57 15.15
CA PHE A 300 -8.38 -5.09 14.52
C PHE A 300 -9.42 -4.68 15.57
N LEU A 301 -9.87 -3.44 15.49
CA LEU A 301 -11.02 -2.96 16.28
C LEU A 301 -12.28 -3.10 15.44
N LEU A 302 -13.13 -4.07 15.79
CA LEU A 302 -14.43 -4.28 15.17
C LEU A 302 -15.42 -3.29 15.78
N PHE A 303 -15.77 -2.26 15.01
CA PHE A 303 -16.61 -1.15 15.47
C PHE A 303 -17.99 -1.23 14.82
N ALA A 304 -19.01 -1.58 15.60
CA ALA A 304 -20.37 -1.63 15.10
C ALA A 304 -20.91 -0.21 14.84
N THR A 305 -21.30 0.08 13.60
CA THR A 305 -21.93 1.36 13.23
C THR A 305 -23.41 1.22 12.89
N LYS A 306 -23.91 -0.02 12.80
CA LYS A 306 -25.33 -0.33 12.53
C LYS A 306 -25.70 -1.71 13.07
N GLN A 307 -26.99 -1.93 13.28
CA GLN A 307 -27.50 -3.24 13.71
C GLN A 307 -27.53 -4.23 12.54
N HIS A 308 -28.35 -3.97 11.52
CA HIS A 308 -28.42 -4.75 10.30
C HIS A 308 -27.68 -4.05 9.15
N TRP A 309 -27.13 -4.80 8.19
CA TRP A 309 -26.37 -4.21 7.07
C TRP A 309 -27.22 -3.33 6.14
N ARG A 310 -28.55 -3.48 6.19
CA ARG A 310 -29.53 -2.70 5.41
C ARG A 310 -29.85 -1.35 6.04
N ASP A 311 -29.52 -1.18 7.31
CA ASP A 311 -29.87 0.01 8.07
C ASP A 311 -28.90 1.15 7.73
N ASN A 312 -29.35 2.39 7.99
CA ASN A 312 -28.44 3.53 8.10
C ASN A 312 -27.54 3.35 9.33
N SER A 313 -26.42 4.06 9.37
CA SER A 313 -25.59 4.04 10.59
C SER A 313 -26.23 4.85 11.70
N ASP A 314 -26.00 4.41 12.93
CA ASP A 314 -26.55 4.99 14.15
C ASP A 314 -25.49 5.89 14.82
N ILE A 315 -25.72 7.21 14.78
CA ILE A 315 -24.79 8.21 15.28
C ILE A 315 -24.64 8.16 16.81
N GLU A 316 -25.73 7.90 17.54
CA GLU A 316 -25.71 7.77 19.00
C GLU A 316 -24.91 6.54 19.41
N GLY A 317 -25.12 5.43 18.70
CA GLY A 317 -24.36 4.20 18.91
C GLY A 317 -22.87 4.33 18.54
N ILE A 318 -22.54 5.18 17.56
CA ILE A 318 -21.15 5.54 17.25
C ILE A 318 -20.53 6.34 18.38
N GLU A 319 -21.21 7.38 18.88
CA GLU A 319 -20.72 8.18 20.00
C GLU A 319 -20.49 7.32 21.25
N GLN A 320 -21.42 6.42 21.58
CA GLN A 320 -21.24 5.46 22.67
C GLN A 320 -20.02 4.55 22.45
N GLY A 321 -19.78 4.10 21.22
CA GLY A 321 -18.64 3.26 20.89
C GLY A 321 -17.31 4.00 21.00
N LEU A 322 -17.29 5.29 20.64
CA LEU A 322 -16.12 6.16 20.82
C LEU A 322 -15.85 6.43 22.29
N LYS A 323 -16.89 6.67 23.08
CA LYS A 323 -16.77 6.77 24.54
C LYS A 323 -16.20 5.48 25.14
N TRP A 324 -16.72 4.32 24.75
CA TRP A 324 -16.19 3.04 25.20
C TRP A 324 -14.70 2.90 24.83
N LEU A 325 -14.32 3.27 23.62
CA LEU A 325 -12.93 3.21 23.17
C LEU A 325 -12.02 4.11 24.02
N LEU A 326 -12.42 5.36 24.26
CA LEU A 326 -11.68 6.30 25.11
C LEU A 326 -11.53 5.75 26.54
N ASP A 327 -12.58 5.15 27.10
CA ASP A 327 -12.56 4.60 28.46
C ASP A 327 -11.73 3.29 28.58
N ASN A 328 -11.38 2.62 27.47
CA ASN A 328 -10.81 1.26 27.50
C ASN A 328 -9.48 1.08 26.74
N TYR A 329 -9.04 2.02 25.89
CA TYR A 329 -7.90 1.78 24.99
C TYR A 329 -6.61 1.41 25.73
N GLU A 330 -6.31 2.08 26.85
CA GLU A 330 -5.11 1.82 27.67
C GLU A 330 -5.13 0.42 28.27
N GLN A 331 -6.25 0.04 28.89
CA GLN A 331 -6.42 -1.29 29.50
C GLN A 331 -6.40 -2.42 28.45
N LYS A 332 -6.79 -2.10 27.21
CA LYS A 332 -6.74 -3.02 26.08
C LYS A 332 -5.38 -3.06 25.37
N GLY A 333 -4.43 -2.22 25.78
CA GLY A 333 -3.08 -2.17 25.21
C GLY A 333 -3.02 -1.56 23.81
N ILE A 334 -4.01 -0.73 23.43
CA ILE A 334 -3.98 -0.02 22.15
C ILE A 334 -2.96 1.12 22.26
N GLU A 335 -1.91 1.05 21.46
CA GLU A 335 -0.80 2.01 21.46
C GLU A 335 -0.89 3.02 20.31
N SER A 336 -1.64 2.70 19.25
CA SER A 336 -1.92 3.59 18.13
C SER A 336 -3.11 3.08 17.30
N LEU A 337 -3.84 4.00 16.67
CA LEU A 337 -5.15 3.71 16.07
C LEU A 337 -5.30 4.33 14.67
N ALA A 338 -5.70 3.52 13.70
CA ALA A 338 -6.26 3.96 12.44
C ALA A 338 -7.77 3.73 12.44
N ILE A 339 -8.56 4.77 12.19
CA ILE A 339 -10.02 4.69 12.24
C ILE A 339 -10.64 5.35 11.00
N PRO A 340 -11.60 4.73 10.31
CA PRO A 340 -12.24 5.36 9.16
C PRO A 340 -13.29 6.38 9.62
N ALA A 341 -13.74 7.24 8.71
CA ALA A 341 -14.94 8.05 8.88
C ALA A 341 -16.18 7.15 9.13
N LEU A 342 -16.46 6.87 10.40
CA LEU A 342 -17.44 5.87 10.84
C LEU A 342 -18.84 6.19 10.32
N GLY A 343 -19.44 5.25 9.60
CA GLY A 343 -20.81 5.40 9.09
C GLY A 343 -20.97 6.40 7.94
N CYS A 344 -19.91 7.06 7.48
CA CYS A 344 -19.90 7.84 6.24
C CYS A 344 -19.90 6.91 5.00
N GLY A 345 -20.34 7.43 3.85
CA GLY A 345 -20.47 6.65 2.60
C GLY A 345 -21.69 5.73 2.62
N LEU A 346 -21.49 4.41 2.59
CA LEU A 346 -22.57 3.40 2.61
C LEU A 346 -23.47 3.45 3.86
N GLY A 347 -23.02 4.09 4.93
CA GLY A 347 -23.81 4.31 6.14
C GLY A 347 -24.71 5.55 6.12
N ARG A 348 -24.57 6.40 5.09
CA ARG A 348 -25.34 7.63 4.83
C ARG A 348 -25.25 8.74 5.88
N LEU A 349 -24.33 8.66 6.84
CA LEU A 349 -24.02 9.79 7.71
C LEU A 349 -23.14 10.81 6.99
N SER A 350 -23.35 12.10 7.30
CA SER A 350 -22.51 13.19 6.81
C SER A 350 -21.20 13.27 7.59
N TRP A 351 -20.10 13.62 6.92
CA TRP A 351 -18.86 13.97 7.61
C TRP A 351 -19.04 15.22 8.49
N GLU A 352 -19.94 16.13 8.11
CA GLU A 352 -20.24 17.35 8.87
C GLU A 352 -20.71 17.03 10.29
N ASP A 353 -21.47 15.94 10.45
CA ASP A 353 -21.96 15.49 11.76
C ASP A 353 -20.96 14.57 12.47
N VAL A 354 -20.37 13.62 11.73
CA VAL A 354 -19.51 12.57 12.32
C VAL A 354 -18.10 13.06 12.63
N GLY A 355 -17.55 13.96 11.81
CA GLY A 355 -16.19 14.49 11.93
C GLY A 355 -15.94 15.14 13.30
N PRO A 356 -16.77 16.11 13.73
CA PRO A 356 -16.65 16.72 15.06
C PRO A 356 -16.78 15.70 16.20
N ILE A 357 -17.70 14.73 16.10
CA ILE A 357 -17.86 13.68 17.13
C ILE A 357 -16.59 12.82 17.22
N LEU A 358 -16.04 12.35 16.09
CA LEU A 358 -14.79 11.59 16.09
C LEU A 358 -13.67 12.39 16.74
N CYS A 359 -13.49 13.65 16.34
CA CYS A 359 -12.39 14.49 16.82
C CYS A 359 -12.54 14.83 18.31
N LYS A 360 -13.76 15.08 18.80
CA LYS A 360 -14.06 15.32 20.22
C LYS A 360 -13.55 14.19 21.12
N TYR A 361 -13.78 12.92 20.77
CA TYR A 361 -13.35 11.79 21.60
C TYR A 361 -11.90 11.39 21.35
N LEU A 362 -11.48 11.32 20.08
CA LEU A 362 -10.16 10.80 19.72
C LEU A 362 -9.02 11.78 20.03
N SER A 363 -9.28 13.08 20.08
CA SER A 363 -8.26 14.08 20.48
C SER A 363 -7.86 13.98 21.95
N GLN A 364 -8.66 13.32 22.79
CA GLN A 364 -8.38 13.10 24.21
C GLN A 364 -7.47 11.89 24.46
N MET A 365 -7.18 11.09 23.43
CA MET A 365 -6.32 9.92 23.56
C MET A 365 -4.83 10.30 23.58
N ASN A 366 -4.07 9.68 24.49
CA ASN A 366 -2.62 9.93 24.61
C ASN A 366 -1.77 9.05 23.67
N ILE A 367 -2.37 8.59 22.58
CA ILE A 367 -1.74 7.73 21.57
C ILE A 367 -1.92 8.33 20.17
N PRO A 368 -1.04 8.01 19.20
CA PRO A 368 -1.26 8.43 17.82
C PRO A 368 -2.56 7.87 17.25
N VAL A 369 -3.40 8.75 16.70
CA VAL A 369 -4.68 8.42 16.05
C VAL A 369 -4.75 9.07 14.67
N TRP A 370 -5.02 8.26 13.66
CA TRP A 370 -5.29 8.69 12.29
C TRP A 370 -6.74 8.42 11.91
N ILE A 371 -7.48 9.48 11.57
CA ILE A 371 -8.83 9.39 11.02
C ILE A 371 -8.74 9.38 9.48
N TYR A 372 -9.08 8.25 8.87
CA TYR A 372 -9.11 8.09 7.42
C TYR A 372 -10.40 8.68 6.84
N LEU A 373 -10.24 9.68 5.98
CA LEU A 373 -11.35 10.40 5.35
C LEU A 373 -12.13 9.51 4.37
N PRO A 374 -13.43 9.81 4.11
CA PRO A 374 -14.24 9.02 3.18
C PRO A 374 -13.65 9.01 1.77
N ALA A 375 -13.39 7.81 1.23
CA ALA A 375 -12.83 7.66 -0.12
C ALA A 375 -13.82 8.00 -1.25
N GLU A 376 -15.13 7.87 -0.99
CA GLU A 376 -16.18 8.01 -2.02
C GLU A 376 -16.61 9.46 -2.29
N LYS A 377 -16.27 10.40 -1.40
CA LYS A 377 -16.74 11.79 -1.49
C LYS A 377 -15.62 12.76 -1.17
N GLN A 378 -15.32 13.64 -2.11
CA GLN A 378 -14.41 14.75 -1.88
C GLN A 378 -15.06 15.73 -0.89
N LEU A 379 -14.39 15.95 0.23
CA LEU A 379 -14.82 16.90 1.25
C LEU A 379 -14.24 18.28 0.93
N SER A 380 -15.01 19.31 1.23
CA SER A 380 -14.54 20.68 1.11
C SER A 380 -13.54 20.99 2.23
N ASN A 381 -12.48 21.75 1.92
CA ASN A 381 -11.39 22.01 2.86
C ASN A 381 -11.83 22.68 4.17
N ASN A 382 -12.93 23.44 4.16
CA ASN A 382 -13.51 24.05 5.37
C ASN A 382 -14.02 23.03 6.39
N LEU A 383 -14.40 21.81 5.95
CA LEU A 383 -14.86 20.73 6.85
C LEU A 383 -13.72 19.91 7.43
N LEU A 384 -12.48 20.23 7.07
CA LEU A 384 -11.27 19.53 7.50
C LEU A 384 -10.41 20.40 8.44
N THR A 385 -10.85 21.62 8.74
CA THR A 385 -10.06 22.53 9.58
C THR A 385 -10.21 22.19 11.06
N LYS A 386 -9.22 22.62 11.84
CA LYS A 386 -9.20 22.40 13.28
C LYS A 386 -10.39 23.07 13.97
N GLU A 387 -10.72 24.29 13.54
CA GLU A 387 -11.80 25.10 14.08
C GLU A 387 -13.14 24.38 13.92
N PHE A 388 -13.42 23.82 12.73
CA PHE A 388 -14.65 23.08 12.50
C PHE A 388 -14.72 21.78 13.31
N LEU A 389 -13.61 21.07 13.47
CA LEU A 389 -13.61 19.72 14.04
C LEU A 389 -13.43 19.67 15.55
N LEU A 390 -12.81 20.67 16.17
CA LEU A 390 -12.49 20.67 17.60
C LEU A 390 -13.10 21.83 18.39
N ASP A 391 -13.44 22.93 17.74
CA ASP A 391 -13.95 24.13 18.44
C ASP A 391 -15.49 24.26 18.35
N SER A 392 -16.16 23.25 17.77
CA SER A 392 -17.62 23.17 17.57
C SER A 392 -18.39 22.57 18.74
#